data_AF-A0A136J4S7-F1
#
_entry.id   AF-A0A136J4S7-F1
#
_cell.length_a   1.000
_cell.length_b   1.000
_cell.length_c   1.000
_cell.angle_alpha   90.00
_cell.angle_beta   90.00
_cell.angle_gamma   90.00
#
_symmetry.space_group_name_H-M   'P 1'
#
loop_
_entity.id
_entity.type
_entity.pdbx_description
1 polymer ?
#
loop_
_entity_poly.entity_id
_entity_poly.type
_entity_poly.pdbx_seq_one_letter_code
_entity_poly.pdbx_strand_id
1 'polypeptide(L)' 'MHYTTAIEPKWLTEVAPTFFKLVPNNTLSKRQKAERIVPLHNKFAGEDDWRLSAQRGKGR' A
#
# COMPACT_ATOMS: atom_id res chain seq x y z
N MET A 1 11.87 -5.30 -19.42
CA MET A 1 11.84 -6.72 -18.98
C MET A 1 11.90 -7.57 -20.24
N HIS A 2 13.06 -8.18 -20.54
CA HIS A 2 13.28 -8.91 -21.81
C HIS A 2 13.02 -10.41 -21.70
N TYR A 3 13.20 -11.00 -20.51
CA TYR A 3 12.88 -12.39 -20.20
C TYR A 3 12.05 -12.41 -18.92
N THR A 4 10.78 -12.80 -19.03
CA THR A 4 9.84 -12.78 -17.92
C THR A 4 9.08 -14.10 -17.90
N THR A 5 9.08 -14.75 -16.75
CA THR A 5 8.30 -15.98 -16.49
C THR A 5 7.50 -15.82 -15.21
N ALA A 6 6.34 -16.45 -15.14
CA ALA A 6 5.60 -16.54 -13.89
C ALA A 6 6.34 -17.45 -12.90
N ILE A 7 6.28 -17.11 -11.61
CA ILE A 7 6.85 -17.91 -10.53
C ILE A 7 5.87 -18.00 -9.36
N GLU A 8 5.94 -19.09 -8.59
CA GLU A 8 5.24 -19.18 -7.32
C GLU A 8 6.06 -18.53 -6.20
N PRO A 9 5.47 -17.68 -5.34
CA PRO A 9 6.22 -17.00 -4.28
C PRO A 9 6.93 -17.94 -3.30
N LYS A 10 6.40 -19.15 -3.08
CA LYS A 10 6.97 -20.14 -2.15
C LYS A 10 8.39 -20.58 -2.54
N TRP A 11 8.69 -20.61 -3.85
CA TRP A 11 10.02 -21.00 -4.34
C TRP A 11 11.12 -20.07 -3.86
N LEU A 12 10.82 -18.77 -3.69
CA LEU A 12 11.80 -17.79 -3.21
C LEU A 12 12.17 -18.02 -1.74
N THR A 13 11.19 -18.36 -0.91
CA THR A 13 11.45 -18.68 0.50
C THR A 13 12.18 -20.01 0.68
N GLU A 14 11.96 -20.98 -0.22
CA GLU A 14 12.60 -22.30 -0.19
C GLU A 14 14.05 -22.25 -0.70
N VAL A 15 14.29 -21.59 -1.84
CA VAL A 15 15.61 -21.57 -2.49
C VAL A 15 16.53 -20.48 -1.91
N ALA A 16 15.98 -19.38 -1.39
CA ALA A 16 16.74 -18.25 -0.88
C ALA A 16 16.22 -17.73 0.49
N PRO A 17 16.25 -18.56 1.54
CA PRO A 17 15.68 -18.21 2.87
C PRO A 17 16.44 -17.10 3.60
N THR A 18 17.68 -16.80 3.22
CA THR A 18 18.46 -15.69 3.78
C THR A 18 17.98 -14.33 3.28
N PHE A 19 17.39 -14.30 2.09
CA PHE A 19 16.94 -13.07 1.43
C PHE A 19 15.44 -12.84 1.60
N PHE A 20 14.64 -13.92 1.55
CA PHE A 20 13.18 -13.84 1.63
C PHE A 20 12.65 -14.44 2.93
N LYS A 21 11.64 -13.79 3.51
CA LYS A 21 10.95 -14.27 4.70
C LYS A 21 9.45 -14.14 4.52
N LEU A 22 8.72 -15.17 4.97
CA LEU A 22 7.27 -15.10 5.05
C LEU A 22 6.88 -14.18 6.21
N VAL A 23 5.96 -13.25 5.98
CA VAL A 23 5.40 -12.40 7.03
C VAL A 23 4.24 -13.15 7.69
N PRO A 24 4.18 -13.27 9.03
CA PRO A 24 3.04 -13.88 9.71
C PRO A 24 1.73 -13.13 9.43
N ASN A 25 0.67 -13.86 9.15
CA ASN A 25 -0.65 -13.30 8.81
C ASN A 25 -1.29 -12.45 9.93
N ASN A 26 -0.80 -12.59 11.16
CA ASN A 26 -1.35 -11.91 12.32
C ASN A 26 -0.73 -10.50 12.54
N THR A 27 0.24 -10.10 11.70
CA THR A 27 0.97 -8.84 11.89
C THR A 27 1.17 -8.10 10.57
N LEU A 28 0.86 -6.80 10.55
CA LEU A 28 1.17 -5.93 9.42
C LEU A 28 2.66 -5.60 9.37
N SER A 29 3.26 -5.72 8.18
CA SER A 29 4.62 -5.27 7.93
C SER A 29 4.75 -3.74 8.07
N LYS A 30 5.98 -3.24 8.29
CA LYS A 30 6.25 -1.79 8.33
C LYS A 30 5.78 -1.07 7.07
N ARG A 31 5.94 -1.72 5.90
CA ARG A 31 5.50 -1.18 4.60
C ARG A 31 3.98 -1.05 4.55
N GLN A 32 3.26 -2.12 4.86
CA GLN A 32 1.79 -2.13 4.85
C GLN A 32 1.21 -1.09 5.82
N LYS A 33 1.83 -0.90 7.00
CA LYS A 33 1.40 0.14 7.95
C LYS A 33 1.58 1.57 7.42
N ALA A 34 2.54 1.78 6.52
CA ALA A 34 2.82 3.07 5.91
C ALA A 34 1.97 3.33 4.65
N GLU A 35 1.33 2.29 4.10
CA GLU A 35 0.43 2.45 2.96
C GLU A 35 -0.81 3.24 3.37
N ARG A 36 -1.17 4.24 2.56
CA ARG A 36 -2.34 5.10 2.77
C ARG A 36 -3.21 5.04 1.53
N ILE A 37 -4.51 4.84 1.73
CA ILE A 37 -5.48 4.94 0.65
C ILE A 37 -5.83 6.41 0.39
N VAL A 38 -6.06 6.73 -0.88
CA VAL A 38 -6.61 8.01 -1.33
C VAL A 38 -7.91 7.74 -2.07
N PRO A 39 -8.88 8.68 -2.06
CA PRO A 39 -10.09 8.52 -2.84
C PRO A 39 -9.78 8.49 -4.34
N LEU A 40 -10.72 7.95 -5.11
CA LEU A 40 -10.67 8.02 -6.57
C LEU A 40 -10.73 9.50 -7.01
N HIS A 41 -10.05 9.80 -8.12
CA HIS A 41 -10.03 11.15 -8.68
C HIS A 41 -11.43 11.63 -9.07
N ASN A 42 -11.75 12.87 -8.71
CA ASN A 42 -12.96 13.56 -9.11
C ASN A 42 -12.59 14.95 -9.65
N LYS A 43 -12.93 15.24 -10.90
CA LYS A 43 -12.59 16.52 -11.55
C LYS A 43 -13.26 17.75 -10.92
N PHE A 44 -14.32 17.56 -10.15
CA PHE A 44 -15.12 18.64 -9.57
C PHE A 44 -14.77 18.94 -8.10
N ALA A 45 -13.93 18.13 -7.47
CA ALA A 45 -13.54 18.28 -6.07
C ALA A 45 -12.05 18.61 -5.96
N GLY A 46 -11.68 19.44 -4.99
CA GLY A 46 -10.29 19.67 -4.62
C GLY A 46 -9.67 18.43 -3.97
N GLU A 47 -8.34 18.35 -4.01
CA GLU A 47 -7.55 17.18 -3.59
C GLU A 47 -7.80 16.76 -2.13
N ASP A 48 -8.06 17.72 -1.24
CA ASP A 48 -8.22 17.52 0.20
C ASP A 48 -9.64 17.84 0.73
N ASP A 49 -10.59 18.17 -0.16
CA ASP A 49 -11.95 18.58 0.24
C ASP A 49 -12.71 17.46 0.99
N TRP A 50 -12.32 16.20 0.76
CA TRP A 50 -12.85 15.03 1.44
C TRP A 50 -12.38 14.92 2.90
N ARG A 51 -11.32 15.63 3.30
CA ARG A 51 -10.79 15.59 4.66
C ARG A 51 -11.66 16.43 5.60
N LEU A 52 -12.07 15.84 6.72
CA LEU A 52 -12.74 16.57 7.82
C LEU A 52 -11.96 17.80 8.30
N SER A 53 -10.62 17.75 8.24
CA SER A 53 -9.76 18.88 8.57
C SER A 53 -9.90 20.07 7.61
N ALA A 54 -10.13 19.82 6.32
CA ALA A 54 -10.37 20.87 5.32
C ALA A 54 -11.71 21.58 5.56
N GLN A 55 -12.71 20.85 6.06
CA GLN A 55 -14.06 21.39 6.33
C GLN A 55 -14.12 22.23 7.61
N ARG A 56 -13.36 21.87 8.65
CA ARG A 56 -13.35 22.58 9.95
C ARG A 56 -12.80 24.01 9.88
N GLY A 57 -12.04 24.37 8.84
CA GLY A 57 -11.49 25.72 8.67
C GLY A 57 -12.50 26.80 8.23
N LYS A 58 -13.68 26.40 7.74
CA LYS A 58 -14.72 27.35 7.26
C LYS A 58 -15.69 27.83 8.35
N GLY A 59 -15.57 27.33 9.58
CA GLY A 59 -16.42 27.69 10.72
C GLY A 59 -15.67 28.56 11.72
N ARG A 60 -15.42 29.83 11.39
CA ARG A 60 -15.13 30.91 12.33
C ARG A 60 -15.65 32.23 11.76
#